data_AF-A0A7J7K6Y9-F1
#
_entry.id   AF-A0A7J7K6Y9-F1
#
_cell.length_a   1.000
_cell.length_b   1.000
_cell.length_c   1.000
_cell.angle_alpha   90.00
_cell.angle_beta   90.00
_cell.angle_gamma   90.00
#
_symmetry.space_group_name_H-M   'P 1'
#
loop_
_entity.id
_entity.type
_entity.pdbx_description
1 polymer ?
#
loop_
_entity_poly.entity_id
_entity_poly.type
_entity_poly.pdbx_seq_one_letter_code
_entity_poly.pdbx_strand_id
1 'polypeptide(L)'
;MFLGGILEKKVGTRFATLIGCLITRVFLSAYTIKVSYYLFLVTYGVMFGVGIGIAYAPPMSVAMSWFPRHRGVANGFIVAGFGGGAFIFDQVQTAFLNPHNVKAVGAKELGTSQDIGDDKYFNDDSVLAQVPNMFILLGVCYATLQIVGVLLLFPVNSGAEKGRN
;
A
#
# COMPACT_ATOMS: atom_id res chain seq x y z
N MET A 1 0.41 11.18 -8.16
CA MET A 1 -0.70 11.42 -9.11
C MET A 1 -0.26 12.05 -10.44
N PHE A 2 0.72 12.96 -10.49
CA PHE A 2 1.18 13.55 -11.77
C PHE A 2 1.86 12.52 -12.71
N LEU A 3 2.80 11.73 -12.17
CA LEU A 3 3.51 10.67 -12.91
C LEU A 3 2.57 9.55 -13.40
N GLY A 4 1.64 9.11 -12.55
CA GLY A 4 0.64 8.09 -12.91
C GLY A 4 -0.26 8.53 -14.07
N GLY A 5 -0.74 9.79 -14.05
CA GLY A 5 -1.56 10.33 -15.14
C GLY A 5 -0.81 10.54 -16.45
N ILE A 6 0.48 10.91 -16.41
CA ILE A 6 1.32 10.98 -17.62
C ILE A 6 1.55 9.58 -18.20
N LEU A 7 1.83 8.60 -17.34
CA LEU A 7 2.10 7.23 -17.76
C LEU A 7 0.83 6.56 -18.31
N GLU A 8 -0.31 6.81 -17.69
CA GLU A 8 -1.63 6.38 -18.17
C GLU A 8 -1.89 6.85 -19.60
N LYS A 9 -1.61 8.13 -19.90
CA LYS A 9 -1.81 8.68 -21.25
C LYS A 9 -0.87 8.07 -22.30
N LYS A 10 0.32 7.60 -21.92
CA LYS A 10 1.32 7.06 -22.85
C LYS A 10 1.22 5.56 -23.10
N VAL A 11 0.96 4.78 -22.04
CA VAL A 11 1.04 3.30 -22.08
C VAL A 11 -0.33 2.64 -21.86
N GLY A 12 -1.35 3.45 -21.55
CA GLY A 12 -2.69 2.98 -21.23
C GLY A 12 -2.85 2.60 -19.77
N THR A 13 -4.10 2.65 -19.31
CA THR A 13 -4.48 2.52 -17.90
C THR A 13 -4.03 1.20 -17.26
N ARG A 14 -4.13 0.07 -17.98
CA ARG A 14 -3.75 -1.26 -17.46
C ARG A 14 -2.24 -1.39 -17.23
N PHE A 15 -1.44 -0.99 -18.22
CA PHE A 15 0.01 -1.08 -18.13
C PHE A 15 0.58 -0.07 -17.12
N ALA A 16 0.03 1.15 -17.06
CA ALA A 16 0.41 2.11 -16.03
C ALA A 16 0.17 1.56 -14.61
N THR A 17 -0.98 0.89 -14.39
CA THR A 17 -1.30 0.23 -13.11
C THR A 17 -0.32 -0.90 -12.82
N LEU A 18 -0.04 -1.78 -13.79
CA LEU A 18 0.92 -2.88 -13.65
C LEU A 18 2.33 -2.40 -13.30
N ILE A 19 2.81 -1.34 -13.95
CA ILE A 19 4.13 -0.76 -13.68
C ILE A 19 4.19 -0.22 -12.24
N GLY A 20 3.15 0.50 -11.80
CA GLY A 20 3.07 0.97 -10.42
C GLY A 20 3.09 -0.19 -9.41
N CYS A 21 2.28 -1.23 -9.63
CA CYS A 21 2.25 -2.45 -8.82
C CYS A 21 3.62 -3.15 -8.76
N LEU A 22 4.33 -3.24 -9.88
CA LEU A 22 5.67 -3.83 -9.96
C LEU A 22 6.73 -3.03 -9.19
N ILE A 23 6.53 -1.72 -9.00
CA ILE A 23 7.44 -0.86 -8.23
C ILE A 23 7.17 -0.97 -6.72
N THR A 24 5.91 -1.16 -6.32
CA THR A 24 5.45 -1.27 -4.92
C THR A 24 5.92 -2.56 -4.19
N ARG A 25 6.96 -3.26 -4.65
CA ARG A 25 7.39 -4.58 -4.15
C ARG A 25 7.75 -4.60 -2.66
N VAL A 26 6.75 -4.85 -1.81
CA VAL A 26 6.90 -4.98 -0.34
C VAL A 26 7.75 -6.20 0.05
N PHE A 27 7.83 -7.22 -0.80
CA PHE A 27 8.73 -8.37 -0.58
C PHE A 27 10.19 -7.97 -0.43
N LEU A 28 10.63 -6.92 -1.14
CA LEU A 28 12.01 -6.46 -1.05
C LEU A 28 12.31 -5.86 0.34
N SER A 29 11.30 -5.25 0.98
CA SER A 29 11.38 -4.71 2.34
C SER A 29 11.62 -5.79 3.40
N ALA A 30 11.13 -7.01 3.19
CA ALA A 30 11.38 -8.15 4.08
C ALA A 30 12.88 -8.54 4.14
N TYR A 31 13.61 -8.30 3.05
CA TYR A 31 15.04 -8.54 2.98
C TYR A 31 15.84 -7.34 3.48
N THR A 32 15.52 -6.13 3.00
CA THR A 32 16.29 -4.94 3.33
C THR A 32 16.23 -4.56 4.81
N ILE A 33 15.13 -4.87 5.50
CA ILE A 33 15.03 -4.64 6.96
C ILE A 33 16.05 -5.45 7.76
N LYS A 34 16.48 -6.62 7.26
CA LYS A 34 17.53 -7.43 7.91
C LYS A 34 18.94 -6.94 7.61
N VAL A 35 19.12 -6.18 6.53
CA VAL A 35 20.44 -5.78 6.02
C VAL A 35 20.81 -4.38 6.50
N SER A 36 19.92 -3.40 6.33
CA SER A 36 20.19 -2.01 6.69
C SER A 36 18.91 -1.20 6.80
N TYR A 37 18.83 -0.40 7.87
CA TYR A 37 17.77 0.58 8.07
C TYR A 37 17.63 1.55 6.87
N TYR A 38 18.74 2.03 6.30
CA TYR A 38 18.69 2.95 5.16
C TYR A 38 18.15 2.29 3.89
N LEU A 39 18.50 1.02 3.63
CA LEU A 39 17.95 0.27 2.51
C LEU A 39 16.45 -0.01 2.70
N PHE A 40 16.02 -0.25 3.94
CA PHE A 40 14.61 -0.35 4.27
C PHE A 40 13.87 0.96 3.96
N LEU A 41 14.39 2.11 4.36
CA LEU A 41 13.78 3.42 4.04
C LEU A 41 13.62 3.64 2.53
N VAL A 42 14.61 3.26 1.73
CA VAL A 42 14.54 3.41 0.26
C VAL A 42 13.47 2.47 -0.32
N THR A 43 13.46 1.22 0.10
CA THR A 43 12.55 0.20 -0.48
C THR A 43 11.11 0.35 0.01
N TYR A 44 10.91 0.57 1.31
CA TYR A 44 9.58 0.71 1.91
C TYR A 44 9.04 2.15 1.89
N GLY A 45 9.90 3.17 1.98
CA GLY A 45 9.47 4.56 1.91
C GLY A 45 9.34 5.03 0.46
N VAL A 46 10.47 5.08 -0.25
CA VAL A 46 10.54 5.70 -1.58
C VAL A 46 9.90 4.84 -2.66
N MET A 47 10.34 3.59 -2.83
CA MET A 47 9.82 2.73 -3.91
C MET A 47 8.33 2.45 -3.72
N PHE A 48 7.91 2.07 -2.52
CA PHE A 48 6.50 1.84 -2.20
C PHE A 48 5.64 3.07 -2.49
N GLY A 49 6.06 4.26 -2.01
CA GLY A 49 5.35 5.51 -2.21
C GLY A 49 5.24 5.92 -3.69
N VAL A 50 6.33 5.78 -4.45
CA VAL A 50 6.32 6.04 -5.90
C VAL A 50 5.40 5.06 -6.63
N GLY A 51 5.46 3.77 -6.31
CA GLY A 51 4.63 2.75 -6.93
C GLY A 51 3.13 2.98 -6.69
N ILE A 52 2.73 3.31 -5.45
CA ILE A 52 1.35 3.70 -5.13
C ILE A 52 0.96 4.97 -5.88
N GLY A 53 1.84 5.98 -5.90
CA GLY A 53 1.58 7.25 -6.58
C GLY A 53 1.36 7.14 -8.09
N ILE A 54 1.88 6.07 -8.71
CA ILE A 54 1.66 5.71 -10.13
C ILE A 54 0.39 4.86 -10.25
N ALA A 55 0.23 3.81 -9.44
CA ALA A 55 -0.87 2.84 -9.55
C ALA A 55 -2.24 3.40 -9.13
N TYR A 56 -2.29 4.44 -8.30
CA TYR A 56 -3.55 4.96 -7.75
C TYR A 56 -4.39 5.77 -8.76
N ALA A 57 -3.74 6.53 -9.65
CA ALA A 57 -4.45 7.43 -10.56
C ALA A 57 -5.31 6.71 -11.63
N PRO A 58 -4.79 5.69 -12.34
CA PRO A 58 -5.52 5.02 -13.42
C PRO A 58 -6.88 4.38 -13.02
N PRO A 59 -7.00 3.59 -11.92
CA PRO A 59 -8.29 3.01 -11.52
C PRO A 59 -9.29 4.08 -11.09
N MET A 60 -8.82 5.17 -10.47
CA MET A 60 -9.65 6.29 -10.06
C MET A 60 -10.27 7.00 -11.29
N SER A 61 -9.45 7.27 -12.33
CA SER A 61 -9.90 7.82 -13.60
C SER A 61 -10.98 6.94 -14.24
N VAL A 62 -10.74 5.63 -14.33
CA VAL A 62 -11.70 4.67 -14.92
C VAL A 62 -13.02 4.65 -14.15
N ALA A 63 -12.98 4.58 -12.82
CA ALA A 63 -14.19 4.56 -12.01
C ALA A 63 -15.05 5.82 -12.23
N MET A 64 -14.42 6.99 -12.34
CA MET A 64 -15.13 8.26 -12.62
C MET A 64 -15.72 8.28 -14.04
N SER A 65 -15.07 7.65 -15.02
CA SER A 65 -15.59 7.49 -16.38
C SER A 65 -16.80 6.56 -16.45
N TRP A 66 -16.87 5.53 -15.60
CA TRP A 66 -18.03 4.64 -15.52
C TRP A 66 -19.27 5.31 -14.90
N PHE A 67 -19.08 6.28 -13.99
CA PHE A 67 -20.17 6.96 -13.28
C PHE A 67 -20.14 8.50 -13.48
N PRO A 68 -20.32 9.01 -14.72
CA PRO A 68 -20.11 10.42 -15.03
C PRO A 68 -21.07 11.36 -14.28
N ARG A 69 -22.30 10.92 -13.97
CA ARG A 69 -23.30 11.70 -13.23
C ARG A 69 -23.18 11.59 -11.70
N HIS A 70 -22.42 10.61 -11.21
CA HIS A 70 -22.29 10.29 -9.78
C HIS A 70 -20.82 10.13 -9.35
N ARG A 71 -19.90 10.91 -9.95
CA ARG A 71 -18.45 10.83 -9.69
C ARG A 71 -18.10 11.00 -8.22
N GLY A 72 -18.80 11.87 -7.50
CA GLY A 72 -18.58 12.11 -6.07
C GLY A 72 -18.88 10.89 -5.19
N VAL A 73 -19.99 10.19 -5.48
CA VAL A 73 -20.36 8.96 -4.75
C VAL A 73 -19.37 7.83 -5.06
N ALA A 74 -19.01 7.65 -6.33
CA ALA A 74 -18.01 6.67 -6.74
C ALA A 74 -16.66 6.91 -6.05
N ASN A 75 -16.20 8.16 -6.00
CA ASN A 75 -14.97 8.52 -5.29
C ASN A 75 -15.08 8.30 -3.78
N GLY A 76 -16.23 8.62 -3.18
CA GLY A 76 -16.49 8.36 -1.75
C GLY A 76 -16.32 6.89 -1.39
N PHE A 77 -16.85 5.97 -2.19
CA PHE A 77 -16.67 4.53 -1.98
C PHE A 77 -15.21 4.09 -2.13
N ILE A 78 -14.47 4.63 -3.10
CA ILE A 78 -13.05 4.32 -3.29
C ILE A 78 -12.24 4.74 -2.06
N VAL A 79 -12.44 5.97 -1.58
CA VAL A 79 -11.71 6.50 -0.42
C VAL A 79 -12.13 5.79 0.87
N ALA A 80 -13.42 5.47 1.03
CA ALA A 80 -13.90 4.67 2.16
C ALA A 80 -13.28 3.27 2.17
N GLY A 81 -13.17 2.61 1.02
CA GLY A 81 -12.48 1.33 0.89
C GLY A 81 -10.99 1.42 1.20
N PHE A 82 -10.32 2.48 0.78
CA PHE A 82 -8.91 2.73 1.10
C PHE A 82 -8.68 2.87 2.62
N GLY A 83 -9.49 3.71 3.29
CA GLY A 83 -9.39 3.90 4.75
C GLY A 83 -9.79 2.64 5.54
N GLY A 84 -10.91 2.01 5.17
CA GLY A 84 -11.37 0.78 5.82
C GLY A 84 -10.40 -0.39 5.64
N GLY A 85 -9.80 -0.51 4.45
CA GLY A 85 -8.75 -1.48 4.18
C GLY A 85 -7.54 -1.28 5.09
N ALA A 86 -7.05 -0.04 5.21
CA ALA A 86 -5.94 0.28 6.11
C ALA A 86 -6.22 -0.14 7.56
N PHE A 87 -7.43 0.13 8.06
CA PHE A 87 -7.85 -0.30 9.40
C PHE A 87 -7.85 -1.82 9.56
N ILE A 88 -8.43 -2.57 8.62
CA ILE A 88 -8.46 -4.04 8.67
C ILE A 88 -7.04 -4.61 8.63
N PHE A 89 -6.19 -4.11 7.72
CA PHE A 89 -4.82 -4.58 7.59
C PHE A 89 -3.98 -4.27 8.83
N ASP A 90 -4.22 -3.16 9.51
CA ASP A 90 -3.54 -2.82 10.77
C ASP A 90 -3.86 -3.84 11.88
N GLN A 91 -5.13 -4.22 12.02
CA GLN A 91 -5.54 -5.23 12.99
C GLN A 91 -4.94 -6.60 12.68
N VAL A 92 -4.93 -7.00 11.39
CA VAL A 92 -4.32 -8.27 10.95
C VAL A 92 -2.81 -8.27 11.21
N GLN A 93 -2.11 -7.18 10.90
CA GLN A 93 -0.67 -7.05 11.15
C GLN A 93 -0.37 -7.14 12.65
N THR A 94 -1.11 -6.41 13.48
CA THR A 94 -0.93 -6.43 14.93
C THR A 94 -1.15 -7.83 15.50
N ALA A 95 -2.24 -8.51 15.10
CA ALA A 95 -2.54 -9.87 15.54
C ALA A 95 -1.49 -10.89 15.08
N PHE A 96 -0.94 -10.71 13.87
CA PHE A 96 0.11 -11.58 13.34
C PHE A 96 1.45 -11.36 14.06
N LEU A 97 1.82 -10.11 14.33
CA LEU A 97 3.12 -9.73 14.90
C LEU A 97 3.21 -9.92 16.42
N ASN A 98 2.08 -9.76 17.11
CA ASN A 98 2.01 -9.82 18.57
C ASN A 98 0.82 -10.69 19.03
N PRO A 99 0.82 -11.99 18.71
CA PRO A 99 -0.29 -12.89 19.05
C PRO A 99 -0.49 -13.07 20.55
N HIS A 100 0.56 -12.88 21.34
CA HIS A 100 0.53 -12.99 22.80
C HIS A 100 0.26 -11.65 23.50
N ASN A 101 0.00 -10.59 22.73
CA ASN A 101 -0.27 -9.24 23.24
C ASN A 101 0.77 -8.75 24.26
N VAL A 102 2.05 -9.00 23.96
CA VAL A 102 3.20 -8.50 24.71
C VAL A 102 3.13 -6.98 24.76
N LYS A 103 3.44 -6.38 25.91
CA LYS A 103 3.40 -4.93 26.08
C LYS A 103 4.68 -4.29 25.57
N ALA A 104 4.54 -3.13 24.92
CA ALA A 104 5.67 -2.29 24.60
C ALA A 104 6.26 -1.67 25.90
N VAL A 105 7.58 -1.62 25.96
CA VAL A 105 8.39 -1.20 27.11
C VAL A 105 8.94 0.20 26.84
N GLY A 106 9.05 1.05 27.86
CA GLY A 106 9.54 2.42 27.67
C GLY A 106 11.03 2.48 27.36
N ALA A 107 11.47 3.52 26.64
CA ALA A 107 12.89 3.70 26.29
C ALA A 107 13.84 3.67 27.52
N LYS A 108 13.37 4.18 28.67
CA LYS A 108 14.12 4.17 29.95
C LYS A 108 14.26 2.79 30.57
N GLU A 109 13.26 1.92 30.40
CA GLU A 109 13.28 0.53 30.87
C GLU A 109 14.18 -0.36 29.98
N LEU A 110 14.47 0.09 28.76
CA LEU A 110 15.37 -0.58 27.81
C LEU A 110 16.87 -0.39 28.11
N GLY A 111 17.22 0.44 29.12
CA GLY A 111 18.62 0.76 29.44
C GLY A 111 19.28 1.73 28.45
N THR A 112 18.52 2.34 27.55
CA THR A 112 19.03 3.32 26.59
C THR A 112 19.30 4.65 27.30
N SER A 113 20.54 5.14 27.21
CA SER A 113 21.00 6.42 27.80
C SER A 113 20.55 7.67 27.02
N GLN A 114 19.81 7.48 25.94
CA GLN A 114 19.29 8.54 25.10
C GLN A 114 17.88 8.93 25.59
N ASP A 115 17.63 10.22 25.83
CA ASP A 115 16.30 10.77 26.14
C ASP A 115 15.37 10.66 24.91
N ILE A 116 14.91 9.43 24.62
CA ILE A 116 13.96 9.12 23.57
C ILE A 116 12.54 9.23 24.14
N GLY A 117 12.13 10.43 24.56
CA GLY A 117 10.74 10.76 24.93
C GLY A 117 10.02 9.77 25.87
N ASP A 118 8.69 9.68 25.76
CA ASP A 118 7.85 8.66 26.39
C ASP A 118 7.52 7.52 25.40
N ASP A 119 8.41 7.33 24.41
CA ASP A 119 8.19 6.36 23.34
C ASP A 119 8.37 4.93 23.85
N LYS A 120 7.46 4.05 23.42
CA LYS A 120 7.43 2.64 23.80
C LYS A 120 7.84 1.76 22.63
N TYR A 121 8.67 0.77 22.91
CA TYR A 121 9.22 -0.15 21.92
C TYR A 121 9.00 -1.60 22.34
N PHE A 122 8.88 -2.49 21.35
CA PHE A 122 8.92 -3.93 21.60
C PHE A 122 10.38 -4.38 21.62
N ASN A 123 10.80 -5.02 22.70
CA ASN A 123 12.14 -5.63 22.85
C ASN A 123 12.07 -7.16 23.01
N ASP A 124 10.89 -7.73 22.76
CA ASP A 124 10.69 -9.17 22.81
C ASP A 124 11.12 -9.78 21.47
N ASP A 125 12.11 -10.68 21.52
CA ASP A 125 12.65 -11.37 20.35
C ASP A 125 11.56 -12.10 19.55
N SER A 126 10.50 -12.58 20.20
CA SER A 126 9.39 -13.27 19.53
C SER A 126 8.59 -12.34 18.62
N VAL A 127 8.43 -11.07 18.98
CA VAL A 127 7.74 -10.05 18.19
C VAL A 127 8.66 -9.56 17.06
N LEU A 128 9.94 -9.30 17.37
CA LEU A 128 10.92 -8.80 16.41
C LEU A 128 11.22 -9.81 15.29
N ALA A 129 11.28 -11.11 15.62
CA ALA A 129 11.51 -12.17 14.63
C ALA A 129 10.37 -12.29 13.59
N GLN A 130 9.17 -11.80 13.91
CA GLN A 130 8.01 -11.88 13.02
C GLN A 130 7.94 -10.71 12.03
N VAL A 131 8.64 -9.60 12.29
CA VAL A 131 8.63 -8.40 11.43
C VAL A 131 8.95 -8.71 9.96
N PRO A 132 10.01 -9.49 9.61
CA PRO A 132 10.29 -9.80 8.22
C PRO A 132 9.21 -10.67 7.56
N ASN A 133 8.61 -11.59 8.32
CA ASN A 133 7.54 -12.46 7.83
C ASN A 133 6.25 -11.68 7.57
N MET A 134 5.99 -10.64 8.38
CA MET A 134 4.87 -9.72 8.16
C MET A 134 4.98 -9.01 6.79
N PHE A 135 6.17 -8.55 6.40
CA PHE A 135 6.37 -7.93 5.07
C PHE A 135 6.12 -8.92 3.92
N ILE A 136 6.44 -10.21 4.10
CA ILE A 136 6.14 -11.24 3.10
C ILE A 136 4.63 -11.46 3.02
N LEU A 137 3.94 -11.59 4.16
CA LEU A 137 2.48 -11.73 4.22
C LEU A 137 1.78 -10.57 3.52
N LEU A 138 2.16 -9.33 3.86
CA LEU A 138 1.65 -8.12 3.20
C LEU A 138 1.98 -8.11 1.71
N GLY A 139 3.20 -8.53 1.33
CA GLY A 139 3.59 -8.68 -0.06
C GLY A 139 2.65 -9.60 -0.84
N VAL A 140 2.31 -10.78 -0.28
CA VAL A 140 1.37 -11.73 -0.91
C VAL A 140 -0.03 -11.13 -0.99
N CYS A 141 -0.54 -10.59 0.11
CA CYS A 141 -1.86 -9.96 0.16
C CYS A 141 -1.97 -8.82 -0.87
N TYR A 142 -1.00 -7.92 -0.91
CA TYR A 142 -0.98 -6.84 -1.89
C TYR A 142 -0.82 -7.34 -3.32
N ALA A 143 0.03 -8.33 -3.58
CA ALA A 143 0.17 -8.91 -4.92
C ALA A 143 -1.15 -9.52 -5.42
N THR A 144 -1.86 -10.27 -4.56
CA THR A 144 -3.15 -10.85 -4.93
C THR A 144 -4.21 -9.77 -5.20
N LEU A 145 -4.36 -8.79 -4.31
CA LEU A 145 -5.29 -7.67 -4.50
C LEU A 145 -4.94 -6.84 -5.74
N GLN A 146 -3.66 -6.63 -6.03
CA GLN A 146 -3.21 -5.92 -7.23
C GLN A 146 -3.52 -6.71 -8.50
N ILE A 147 -3.27 -8.02 -8.54
CA ILE A 147 -3.58 -8.87 -9.69
C ILE A 147 -5.09 -8.84 -9.95
N VAL A 148 -5.91 -9.04 -8.91
CA VAL A 148 -7.37 -8.96 -9.03
C VAL A 148 -7.81 -7.57 -9.48
N GLY A 149 -7.26 -6.51 -8.90
CA GLY A 149 -7.56 -5.13 -9.25
C GLY A 149 -7.23 -4.81 -10.71
N VAL A 150 -6.08 -5.27 -11.22
CA VAL A 150 -5.69 -5.10 -12.63
C VAL A 150 -6.62 -5.88 -13.55
N LEU A 151 -7.02 -7.10 -13.18
CA LEU A 151 -7.96 -7.90 -13.96
C LEU A 151 -9.35 -7.26 -14.04
N LEU A 152 -9.80 -6.62 -12.96
CA LEU A 152 -11.07 -5.89 -12.89
C LEU A 152 -11.02 -4.51 -13.55
N LEU A 153 -9.84 -4.05 -13.97
CA LEU A 153 -9.66 -2.74 -14.56
C LEU A 153 -10.07 -2.76 -16.04
N PHE A 154 -11.31 -2.33 -16.31
CA PHE A 154 -11.87 -2.20 -17.66
C PHE A 154 -12.12 -0.73 -18.00
N PRO A 155 -11.29 -0.10 -18.85
CA PRO A 155 -11.55 1.26 -19.30
C PRO A 155 -12.82 1.32 -20.16
N VAL A 156 -13.60 2.39 -20.02
CA VAL A 156 -14.80 2.61 -20.83
C VAL A 156 -14.37 2.82 -22.29
N ASN A 157 -14.97 2.07 -23.22
CA ASN A 157 -14.68 2.20 -24.64
C ASN A 157 -15.22 3.55 -25.15
N SER A 158 -14.33 4.43 -25.63
CA SER A 158 -14.65 5.81 -26.04
C SER A 158 -15.70 5.91 -27.16
N GLY A 159 -16.03 4.81 -27.83
CA GLY A 159 -17.13 4.75 -28.81
C GLY A 159 -18.54 4.85 -28.23
N ALA A 160 -18.75 4.63 -26.92
CA ALA A 160 -20.08 4.65 -26.29
C ALA A 160 -20.57 6.07 -25.94
N GLU A 161 -19.68 7.06 -25.85
CA GLU A 161 -20.06 8.47 -25.60
C GLU A 161 -20.65 9.15 -26.84
N LYS A 162 -20.30 8.69 -28.06
CA LYS A 162 -20.76 9.33 -29.30
C LYS A 162 -22.23 9.04 -29.66
N GLY A 163 -22.89 8.14 -28.91
CA GLY A 163 -24.31 7.79 -29.10
C GLY A 163 -25.25 8.23 -27.98
N ARG A 164 -24.78 9.05 -27.03
CA ARG A 164 -25.57 9.48 -25.85
C ARG A 164 -25.71 10.99 -25.70
N ASN A 165 -25.60 11.73 -26.82
CA ASN A 165 -26.03 13.12 -26.92
C ASN A 165 -27.16 13.23 -27.93
#